data_AF-A0A5C7LIT1-F1
#
_entry.id   AF-A0A5C7LIT1-F1
#
_cell.length_a   1.000
_cell.length_b   1.000
_cell.length_c   1.000
_cell.angle_alpha   90.00
_cell.angle_beta   90.00
_cell.angle_gamma   90.00
#
_symmetry.space_group_name_H-M   'P 1'
#
loop_
_entity.id
_entity.type
_entity.pdbx_description
1 polymer ?
#
loop_
_entity_poly.entity_id
_entity_poly.type
_entity_poly.pdbx_seq_one_letter_code
_entity_poly.pdbx_strand_id
1 'polypeptide(L)'
;MSPSRTSLNRIKRWKDRVSRGICVHCNEEPPVKGKLACGPCASKRNSVLRESNLRLKLEVFEAYGGAVCSCPSCPERLNPRIEFLTLNHIGGGGTQHRKNIGGKRASGGGMSLAGTETYRWVRKNKFPPGFNVLCWNCQWGIHINKGTCPHLGDKS
;
A
#
# COMPACT_ATOMS: atom_id res chain seq x y z
N MET A 1 -25.23 -7.35 -12.88
CA MET A 1 -24.88 -8.78 -12.71
C MET A 1 -25.36 -9.24 -11.35
N SER A 2 -26.27 -10.22 -11.28
CA SER A 2 -26.77 -10.77 -10.01
C SER A 2 -25.69 -11.60 -9.31
N PRO A 3 -25.55 -11.51 -7.98
CA PRO A 3 -24.53 -12.26 -7.25
C PRO A 3 -24.80 -13.76 -7.29
N SER A 4 -23.73 -14.56 -7.38
CA SER A 4 -23.82 -16.02 -7.41
C SER A 4 -24.40 -16.60 -6.10
N ARG A 5 -25.01 -17.79 -6.18
CA ARG A 5 -25.57 -18.54 -5.02
C ARG A 5 -24.54 -18.74 -3.89
N THR A 6 -23.28 -18.95 -4.23
CA THR A 6 -22.14 -19.07 -3.30
C THR A 6 -21.85 -17.75 -2.56
N SER A 7 -22.06 -16.61 -3.23
CA SER A 7 -21.92 -15.27 -2.65
C SER A 7 -23.03 -14.99 -1.63
N LEU A 8 -24.29 -15.33 -1.96
CA LEU A 8 -25.42 -15.18 -1.04
C LEU A 8 -25.23 -16.00 0.25
N ASN A 9 -24.75 -17.24 0.11
CA ASN A 9 -24.43 -18.11 1.26
C ASN A 9 -23.28 -17.57 2.12
N ARG A 10 -22.36 -16.79 1.54
CA ARG A 10 -21.28 -16.12 2.30
C ARG A 10 -21.83 -14.94 3.10
N ILE A 11 -22.67 -14.11 2.49
CA ILE A 11 -23.29 -12.96 3.16
C ILE A 11 -24.19 -13.43 4.32
N LYS A 12 -25.00 -14.47 4.10
CA LYS A 12 -25.86 -15.05 5.15
C LYS A 12 -25.05 -15.53 6.36
N ARG A 13 -23.97 -16.30 6.13
CA ARG A 13 -23.08 -16.77 7.20
C ARG A 13 -22.37 -15.63 7.94
N TRP A 14 -21.97 -14.59 7.22
CA TRP A 14 -21.36 -13.42 7.85
C TRP A 14 -22.35 -12.70 8.76
N LYS A 15 -23.58 -12.47 8.29
CA LYS A 15 -24.64 -11.84 9.09
C LYS A 15 -24.96 -12.65 10.35
N ASP A 16 -25.11 -13.97 10.22
CA ASP A 16 -25.34 -14.89 11.35
C ASP A 16 -24.23 -14.80 12.41
N ARG A 17 -22.97 -14.82 11.99
CA ARG A 17 -21.82 -14.71 12.90
C ARG A 17 -21.78 -13.36 13.62
N VAL A 18 -22.08 -12.27 12.91
CA VAL A 18 -22.17 -10.94 13.50
C VAL A 18 -23.29 -10.87 14.53
N SER A 19 -24.49 -11.35 14.22
CA SER A 19 -25.62 -11.33 15.17
C SER A 19 -25.39 -12.18 16.41
N ARG A 20 -24.61 -13.26 16.28
CA ARG A 20 -24.22 -14.14 17.39
C ARG A 20 -23.04 -13.61 18.20
N GLY A 21 -22.44 -12.48 17.82
CA GLY A 21 -21.29 -11.90 18.53
C GLY A 21 -20.05 -12.78 18.48
N ILE A 22 -19.87 -13.56 17.41
CA ILE A 22 -18.73 -14.48 17.22
C ILE A 22 -17.86 -14.05 16.05
N CYS A 23 -16.61 -14.49 16.06
CA CYS A 23 -15.63 -14.21 15.03
C CYS A 23 -16.18 -14.58 13.64
N VAL A 24 -16.20 -13.60 12.73
CA VAL A 24 -16.74 -13.79 11.37
C VAL A 24 -15.88 -14.72 10.51
N HIS A 25 -14.68 -15.10 10.99
CA HIS A 25 -13.75 -16.00 10.30
C HIS A 25 -13.84 -17.44 10.83
N CYS A 26 -13.46 -17.68 12.09
CA CYS A 26 -13.42 -19.03 12.66
C CYS A 26 -14.76 -19.52 13.22
N ASN A 27 -15.70 -18.64 13.59
CA ASN A 27 -16.98 -19.02 14.20
C ASN A 27 -16.87 -19.76 15.56
N GLU A 28 -15.72 -19.64 16.24
CA GLU A 28 -15.44 -20.37 17.50
C GLU A 28 -15.42 -19.42 18.71
N GLU A 29 -14.77 -18.26 18.56
CA GLU A 29 -14.52 -17.33 19.67
C GLU A 29 -15.17 -15.96 19.45
N PRO A 30 -15.45 -15.20 20.52
CA PRO A 30 -15.89 -13.82 20.40
C PRO A 30 -14.80 -12.94 19.74
N PRO A 31 -15.20 -11.86 19.04
CA PRO A 31 -14.25 -10.94 18.46
C PRO A 31 -13.56 -10.08 19.52
N VAL A 32 -12.38 -9.58 19.21
CA VAL A 32 -11.73 -8.53 20.01
C VAL A 32 -12.59 -7.27 19.99
N LYS A 33 -12.63 -6.51 21.09
CA LYS A 33 -13.36 -5.23 21.19
C LYS A 33 -13.06 -4.32 19.99
N GLY A 34 -14.13 -3.86 19.33
CA GLY A 34 -14.04 -2.98 18.15
C GLY A 34 -13.67 -3.69 16.83
N LYS A 35 -13.61 -5.02 16.81
CA LYS A 35 -13.35 -5.83 15.60
C LYS A 35 -14.46 -6.83 15.35
N LEU A 36 -14.43 -7.43 14.16
CA LEU A 36 -15.31 -8.55 13.78
C LEU A 36 -14.62 -9.93 13.88
N ALA A 37 -13.33 -9.94 14.25
CA ALA A 37 -12.50 -11.14 14.31
C ALA A 37 -11.95 -11.34 15.72
N CYS A 38 -11.79 -12.60 16.13
CA CYS A 38 -11.06 -12.96 17.34
C CYS A 38 -9.56 -12.61 17.20
N GLY A 39 -8.84 -12.63 18.32
CA GLY A 39 -7.41 -12.28 18.38
C GLY A 39 -6.56 -13.07 17.37
N PRO A 40 -6.61 -14.42 17.39
CA PRO A 40 -5.85 -15.26 16.45
C PRO A 40 -6.18 -14.96 14.99
N CYS A 41 -7.47 -14.86 14.63
CA CYS A 41 -7.88 -14.58 13.26
C CYS A 41 -7.44 -13.18 12.80
N ALA A 42 -7.51 -12.17 13.68
CA ALA A 42 -7.06 -10.83 13.37
C ALA A 42 -5.54 -10.78 13.14
N SER A 43 -4.75 -11.40 14.02
CA SER A 43 -3.28 -11.47 13.91
C SER A 43 -2.83 -12.21 12.66
N LYS A 44 -3.44 -13.38 12.38
CA LYS A 44 -3.16 -14.16 11.16
C LYS A 44 -3.42 -13.33 9.90
N ARG A 45 -4.57 -12.66 9.83
CA ARG A 45 -4.92 -11.79 8.70
C ARG A 45 -3.94 -10.63 8.55
N ASN A 46 -3.55 -9.98 9.65
CA ASN A 46 -2.58 -8.89 9.61
C ASN A 46 -1.22 -9.36 9.06
N SER A 47 -0.75 -10.54 9.46
CA SER A 47 0.48 -11.13 8.93
C SER A 47 0.40 -11.36 7.42
N VAL A 48 -0.66 -12.04 6.96
CA VAL A 48 -0.90 -12.30 5.52
C VAL A 48 -1.02 -11.00 4.72
N LEU A 49 -1.68 -9.98 5.27
CA LEU A 49 -1.80 -8.67 4.63
C LEU A 49 -0.44 -7.97 4.52
N ARG A 50 0.40 -8.02 5.56
CA ARG A 50 1.76 -7.45 5.53
C ARG A 50 2.62 -8.13 4.47
N GLU A 51 2.63 -9.46 4.44
CA GLU A 51 3.41 -10.24 3.48
C GLU A 51 2.96 -9.98 2.03
N SER A 52 1.65 -10.02 1.78
CA SER A 52 1.11 -9.74 0.43
C SER A 52 1.34 -8.30 -0.03
N ASN A 53 1.29 -7.32 0.88
CA ASN A 53 1.62 -5.94 0.56
C ASN A 53 3.12 -5.74 0.28
N LEU A 54 4.00 -6.43 1.01
CA LEU A 54 5.44 -6.40 0.77
C LEU A 54 5.78 -7.00 -0.61
N ARG A 55 5.18 -8.16 -0.94
CA ARG A 55 5.35 -8.79 -2.26
C ARG A 55 4.93 -7.86 -3.39
N LEU A 56 3.77 -7.20 -3.25
CA LEU A 56 3.29 -6.21 -4.21
C LEU A 56 4.22 -5.00 -4.32
N LYS A 57 4.77 -4.52 -3.20
CA LYS A 57 5.74 -3.41 -3.19
C LYS A 57 6.99 -3.78 -3.98
N LEU A 58 7.56 -4.96 -3.74
CA LEU A 58 8.75 -5.46 -4.43
C LEU A 58 8.48 -5.68 -5.94
N GLU A 59 7.36 -6.29 -6.29
CA GLU A 59 6.92 -6.46 -7.69
C GLU A 59 6.87 -5.12 -8.43
N VAL A 60 6.32 -4.09 -7.78
CA VAL A 60 6.25 -2.74 -8.36
C VAL A 60 7.64 -2.11 -8.46
N PHE A 61 8.47 -2.22 -7.42
CA PHE A 61 9.82 -1.66 -7.46
C PHE A 61 10.67 -2.27 -8.57
N GLU A 62 10.58 -3.59 -8.76
CA GLU A 62 11.27 -4.29 -9.85
C GLU A 62 10.91 -3.71 -11.23
N ALA A 63 9.63 -3.41 -11.46
CA ALA A 63 9.18 -2.80 -12.71
C ALA A 63 9.70 -1.37 -12.95
N TYR A 64 10.22 -0.68 -11.93
CA TYR A 64 10.73 0.69 -12.01
C TYR A 64 12.22 0.82 -11.63
N GLY A 65 13.01 -0.22 -11.89
CA GLY A 65 14.47 -0.20 -11.74
C GLY A 65 14.99 -0.83 -10.45
N GLY A 66 14.16 -1.63 -9.76
CA GLY A 66 14.54 -2.40 -8.58
C GLY A 66 14.24 -1.69 -7.26
N ALA A 67 14.46 -2.42 -6.16
CA ALA A 67 14.33 -1.91 -4.80
C ALA A 67 15.55 -1.05 -4.40
N VAL A 68 15.86 -0.03 -5.19
CA VAL A 68 16.95 0.94 -4.97
C VAL A 68 16.46 2.36 -5.24
N CYS A 69 17.08 3.35 -4.60
CA CYS A 69 16.76 4.75 -4.92
C CYS A 69 17.32 5.13 -6.30
N SER A 70 16.49 5.72 -7.16
CA SER A 70 16.92 6.22 -8.48
C SER A 70 17.81 7.47 -8.40
N CYS A 71 17.90 8.14 -7.25
CA CYS A 71 18.82 9.27 -7.09
C CYS A 71 20.28 8.77 -7.10
N PRO A 72 21.16 9.34 -7.95
CA PRO A 72 22.53 8.85 -8.11
C PRO A 72 23.42 9.07 -6.89
N SER A 73 23.17 10.15 -6.13
CA SER A 73 23.97 10.52 -4.95
C SER A 73 23.35 10.06 -3.62
N CYS A 74 22.37 9.15 -3.66
CA CYS A 74 21.63 8.73 -2.47
C CYS A 74 22.22 7.44 -1.87
N PRO A 75 22.48 7.35 -0.55
CA PRO A 75 22.99 6.14 0.09
C PRO A 75 22.07 4.92 -0.09
N GLU A 76 20.75 5.12 -0.13
CA GLU A 76 19.78 4.04 -0.41
C GLU A 76 19.83 3.52 -1.85
N ARG A 77 20.73 4.04 -2.71
CA ARG A 77 21.09 3.41 -3.99
C ARG A 77 22.09 2.27 -3.81
N LEU A 78 23.11 2.47 -2.96
CA LEU A 78 24.21 1.52 -2.75
C LEU A 78 23.92 0.53 -1.63
N ASN A 79 23.26 0.99 -0.56
CA ASN A 79 22.86 0.18 0.58
C ASN A 79 21.35 0.33 0.81
N PRO A 80 20.51 -0.28 -0.05
CA PRO A 80 19.08 -0.07 -0.02
C PRO A 80 18.44 -0.71 1.22
N ARG A 81 17.55 0.06 1.86
CA ARG A 81 16.61 -0.43 2.87
C ARG A 81 15.20 -0.22 2.37
N ILE A 82 14.46 -1.31 2.17
CA ILE A 82 13.12 -1.29 1.56
C ILE A 82 12.14 -0.41 2.34
N GLU A 83 12.34 -0.28 3.65
CA GLU A 83 11.57 0.55 4.57
C GLU A 83 11.66 2.04 4.22
N PHE A 84 12.79 2.47 3.65
CA PHE A 84 13.04 3.86 3.28
C PHE A 84 12.60 4.19 1.86
N LEU A 85 12.33 3.16 1.04
CA LEU A 85 11.96 3.33 -0.34
C LEU A 85 10.45 3.50 -0.54
N THR A 86 10.10 4.32 -1.52
CA THR A 86 8.76 4.73 -1.90
C THR A 86 8.65 4.79 -3.43
N LEU A 87 7.43 4.71 -3.95
CA LEU A 87 7.17 4.93 -5.37
C LEU A 87 6.79 6.39 -5.56
N ASN A 88 7.63 7.11 -6.29
CA ASN A 88 7.45 8.51 -6.57
C ASN A 88 6.82 8.73 -7.94
N HIS A 89 5.97 9.76 -8.02
CA HIS A 89 5.42 10.26 -9.27
C HIS A 89 6.41 11.21 -9.92
N ILE A 90 6.91 10.86 -11.11
CA ILE A 90 7.76 11.73 -11.90
C ILE A 90 6.95 12.97 -12.31
N GLY A 91 7.48 14.16 -12.05
CA GLY A 91 6.75 15.42 -12.29
C GLY A 91 5.69 15.77 -11.25
N GLY A 92 5.56 15.00 -10.16
CA GLY A 92 4.60 15.28 -9.08
C GLY A 92 3.18 14.77 -9.37
N GLY A 93 2.15 15.42 -8.81
CA GLY A 93 0.74 15.05 -9.05
C GLY A 93 0.23 13.81 -8.27
N GLY A 94 1.05 13.21 -7.41
CA GLY A 94 0.68 12.02 -6.63
C GLY A 94 -0.57 12.19 -5.76
N THR A 95 -0.81 13.40 -5.22
CA THR A 95 -2.04 13.70 -4.47
C THR A 95 -3.28 13.57 -5.34
N GLN A 96 -3.27 14.13 -6.55
CA GLN A 96 -4.40 14.03 -7.48
C GLN A 96 -4.58 12.60 -7.97
N HIS A 97 -3.49 11.90 -8.31
CA HIS A 97 -3.55 10.50 -8.67
C HIS A 97 -4.19 9.65 -7.58
N ARG A 98 -3.77 9.80 -6.31
CA ARG A 98 -4.35 9.08 -5.17
C ARG A 98 -5.84 9.37 -4.97
N LYS A 99 -6.28 10.62 -5.18
CA LYS A 99 -7.72 10.97 -5.18
C LYS A 99 -8.48 10.24 -6.28
N ASN A 100 -7.92 10.20 -7.49
CA ASN A 100 -8.55 9.58 -8.66
C ASN A 100 -8.69 8.06 -8.51
N ILE A 101 -7.70 7.38 -7.91
CA ILE A 101 -7.71 5.91 -7.76
C ILE A 101 -8.35 5.43 -6.44
N GLY A 102 -8.36 6.26 -5.39
CA GLY A 102 -8.74 5.86 -4.03
C GLY A 102 -10.22 6.05 -3.66
N GLY A 103 -11.01 6.77 -4.47
CA GLY A 103 -12.43 7.01 -4.21
C GLY A 103 -12.72 7.64 -2.82
N LYS A 104 -13.94 7.46 -2.29
CA LYS A 104 -14.44 8.03 -1.00
C LYS A 104 -13.62 7.66 0.26
N ARG A 105 -12.61 6.78 0.16
CA ARG A 105 -11.72 6.39 1.29
C ARG A 105 -10.43 7.20 1.33
N ALA A 106 -10.12 7.98 0.30
CA ALA A 106 -8.92 8.81 0.22
C ALA A 106 -9.01 10.11 1.05
N SER A 107 -10.20 10.47 1.55
CA SER A 107 -10.49 11.73 2.26
C SER A 107 -10.47 11.64 3.79
N GLY A 108 -10.28 10.45 4.37
CA GLY A 108 -10.10 10.30 5.81
C GLY A 108 -8.62 10.33 6.14
N GLY A 109 -8.14 11.40 6.80
CA GLY A 109 -6.75 11.64 7.22
C GLY A 109 -6.14 10.63 8.21
N GLY A 110 -6.57 9.37 8.18
CA GLY A 110 -5.77 8.27 8.71
C GLY A 110 -4.60 8.04 7.76
N MET A 111 -3.45 7.66 8.33
CA MET A 111 -2.25 7.19 7.62
C MET A 111 -2.60 5.94 6.81
N SER A 112 -3.31 6.15 5.70
CA SER A 112 -3.79 5.07 4.88
C SER A 112 -2.57 4.39 4.28
N LEU A 113 -2.78 3.14 3.92
CA LEU A 113 -1.97 2.34 3.01
C LEU A 113 -1.89 2.99 1.60
N ALA A 114 -1.61 4.29 1.53
CA ALA A 114 -1.63 5.16 0.36
C ALA A 114 -0.64 4.69 -0.71
N GLY A 115 0.45 4.04 -0.28
CA GLY A 115 1.36 3.33 -1.17
C GLY A 115 0.70 2.09 -1.79
N THR A 116 -0.03 1.28 -1.02
CA THR A 116 -0.56 -0.01 -1.49
C THR A 116 -1.62 0.14 -2.58
N GLU A 117 -2.52 1.12 -2.50
CA GLU A 117 -3.50 1.36 -3.57
C GLU A 117 -2.81 1.81 -4.87
N THR A 118 -1.79 2.67 -4.75
CA THR A 118 -0.98 3.07 -5.90
C THR A 118 -0.30 1.85 -6.52
N TYR A 119 0.26 0.95 -5.71
CA TYR A 119 0.89 -0.28 -6.21
C TYR A 119 -0.11 -1.22 -6.89
N ARG A 120 -1.31 -1.40 -6.31
CA ARG A 120 -2.39 -2.19 -6.92
C ARG A 120 -2.82 -1.61 -8.26
N TRP A 121 -2.97 -0.29 -8.32
CA TRP A 121 -3.33 0.41 -9.54
C TRP A 121 -2.23 0.24 -10.60
N VAL A 122 -0.97 0.45 -10.26
CA VAL A 122 0.18 0.26 -11.16
C VAL A 122 0.19 -1.14 -11.74
N ARG A 123 0.08 -2.17 -10.89
CA ARG A 123 0.04 -3.57 -11.34
C ARG A 123 -1.15 -3.85 -12.24
N LYS A 124 -2.34 -3.34 -11.88
CA LYS A 124 -3.56 -3.50 -12.68
C LYS A 124 -3.42 -2.84 -14.06
N ASN A 125 -2.74 -1.70 -14.14
CA ASN A 125 -2.51 -0.94 -15.37
C ASN A 125 -1.19 -1.32 -16.07
N LYS A 126 -0.62 -2.50 -15.75
CA LYS A 126 0.54 -3.07 -16.45
C LYS A 126 1.79 -2.18 -16.39
N PHE A 127 2.05 -1.58 -15.23
CA PHE A 127 3.28 -0.83 -14.94
C PHE A 127 3.51 0.35 -15.91
N PRO A 128 2.58 1.33 -15.98
CA PRO A 128 2.71 2.46 -16.90
C PRO A 128 3.92 3.35 -16.54
N PRO A 129 4.46 4.12 -17.49
CA PRO A 129 5.52 5.09 -17.19
C PRO A 129 5.03 6.20 -16.24
N GLY A 130 5.96 7.04 -15.77
CA GLY A 130 5.66 8.18 -14.90
C GLY A 130 5.93 7.94 -13.41
N PHE A 131 6.62 6.84 -13.08
CA PHE A 131 7.03 6.52 -11.72
C PHE A 131 8.52 6.18 -11.65
N ASN A 132 9.12 6.43 -10.49
CA ASN A 132 10.46 5.95 -10.13
C ASN A 132 10.50 5.55 -8.65
N VAL A 133 11.46 4.71 -8.28
CA VAL A 133 11.69 4.34 -6.88
C VAL A 133 12.64 5.37 -6.25
N LEU A 134 12.24 5.98 -5.14
CA LEU A 134 13.08 6.92 -4.40
C LEU A 134 13.10 6.55 -2.92
N CYS A 135 14.10 7.02 -2.17
CA CYS A 135 13.96 7.06 -0.71
C CYS A 135 13.05 8.23 -0.29
N TRP A 136 12.47 8.17 0.91
CA TRP A 136 11.60 9.23 1.45
C TRP A 136 12.25 10.62 1.39
N ASN A 137 13.54 10.72 1.73
CA ASN A 137 14.27 11.99 1.72
C ASN A 137 14.44 12.54 0.30
N CYS A 138 14.72 11.69 -0.70
CA CYS A 138 14.80 12.11 -2.09
C CYS A 138 13.42 12.54 -2.64
N GLN A 139 12.37 11.77 -2.35
CA GLN A 139 11.01 12.11 -2.77
C GLN A 139 10.58 13.47 -2.19
N TRP A 140 10.79 13.67 -0.90
CA TRP A 140 10.41 14.92 -0.22
C TRP A 140 11.30 16.10 -0.64
N GLY A 141 12.61 15.86 -0.77
CA GLY A 141 13.57 16.85 -1.22
C GLY A 141 13.24 17.39 -2.61
N ILE A 142 12.95 16.52 -3.58
CA ILE A 142 12.51 16.93 -4.93
C ILE A 142 11.23 17.76 -4.88
N HIS A 143 10.27 17.39 -4.01
CA HIS A 143 9.02 18.13 -3.86
C HIS A 143 9.24 19.57 -3.38
N ILE A 144 10.12 19.76 -2.40
CA ILE A 144 10.43 21.09 -1.84
C ILE A 144 11.34 21.88 -2.80
N ASN A 145 12.36 21.25 -3.36
CA ASN A 145 13.40 21.88 -4.18
C ASN A 145 13.02 21.97 -5.66
N LYS A 146 11.73 22.14 -5.96
CA LYS A 146 11.19 22.40 -7.30
C LYS A 146 11.68 21.41 -8.38
N GLY A 147 11.81 20.12 -8.04
CA GLY A 147 12.23 19.08 -8.97
C GLY A 147 13.65 18.56 -8.76
N THR A 148 14.47 19.20 -7.93
CA THR A 148 15.88 18.83 -7.75
C THR A 148 16.10 18.06 -6.47
N CYS A 149 16.78 16.92 -6.52
CA CYS A 149 17.13 16.19 -5.30
C CYS A 149 18.24 16.93 -4.51
N PRO A 150 18.11 17.13 -3.19
CA PRO A 150 19.13 17.80 -2.37
C PRO A 150 20.51 17.11 -2.45
N HIS A 151 20.55 15.77 -2.54
CA HIS A 151 21.82 15.04 -2.68
C HIS A 151 22.61 15.35 -3.95
N LEU A 152 22.02 16.02 -4.95
CA LEU A 152 22.76 16.44 -6.15
C LEU A 152 23.66 17.66 -5.89
N GLY A 153 23.40 18.42 -4.83
CA GLY A 153 24.25 19.54 -4.37
C GLY A 153 25.29 19.14 -3.34
N ASP A 154 25.01 18.09 -2.56
CA ASP A 154 25.91 17.56 -1.53
C ASP A 154 26.93 16.63 -2.19
N LYS A 155 28.07 17.19 -2.61
CA LYS A 155 29.24 16.38 -2.97
C LYS A 155 29.92 15.94 -1.66
N SER A 156 29.70 14.69 -1.26
CA SER A 156 30.55 13.98 -0.30
C SER A 156 31.88 13.63 -0.94
#